data_AF-X6Q0P2-F1
#
_entry.id   AF-X6Q0P2-F1
#
_cell.length_a   1.000
_cell.length_b   1.000
_cell.length_c   1.000
_cell.angle_alpha   90.00
_cell.angle_beta   90.00
_cell.angle_gamma   90.00
#
_symmetry.space_group_name_H-M   'P 1'
#
loop_
_entity.id
_entity.type
_entity.pdbx_description
1 polymer ?
#
loop_
_entity_poly.entity_id
_entity_poly.type
_entity_poly.pdbx_seq_one_letter_code
_entity_poly.pdbx_strand_id
1 'polypeptide(L)'
;MSNRIQDGNYQYSEFETLESSIIRQRNCYERKTILWLKNEENKAKSYEYTYFTPIMTIMNGVVANLNAVIKFNPGKKDRPKMIKLEFGKDCKDLSVSPSTLPIKEDEIPIPITITCSGEFDKEQVLLVKADEKECGKIRILPNGKQHQKEIKVVTIKVRTRLNENRGSKLGKISTGGPDLFVNTLKQALITVPEGVEYIEELDCTDEEFTNAYKNLFKQKRRNMLDYSHHVGIERNSLFYLQWMYINPYIVSGKPESDTKRRGKEEVLKYKSVGKKEE
;
A
#
# COMPACT_ATOMS: atom_id res chain seq x y z
N MET A 1 -9.56 -22.52 16.09
CA MET A 1 -10.01 -23.45 15.03
C MET A 1 -9.93 -22.69 13.71
N SER A 2 -8.89 -22.97 12.92
CA SER A 2 -8.62 -22.31 11.63
C SER A 2 -9.43 -23.01 10.55
N ASN A 3 -10.27 -22.25 9.84
CA ASN A 3 -11.07 -22.77 8.74
C ASN A 3 -10.17 -22.91 7.51
N ARG A 4 -9.64 -24.11 7.32
CA ARG A 4 -8.84 -24.50 6.16
C ARG A 4 -9.76 -24.63 4.94
N ILE A 5 -9.59 -23.77 3.95
CA ILE A 5 -10.15 -23.97 2.61
C ILE A 5 -9.14 -24.83 1.85
N GLN A 6 -9.48 -26.09 1.60
CA GLN A 6 -8.73 -26.96 0.70
C GLN A 6 -9.24 -26.74 -0.72
N ASP A 7 -8.41 -26.16 -1.57
CA ASP A 7 -8.52 -26.34 -3.02
C ASP A 7 -7.20 -26.94 -3.53
N GLY A 8 -7.33 -27.92 -4.43
CA GLY A 8 -6.27 -28.85 -4.78
C GLY A 8 -4.97 -28.17 -5.23
N ASN A 9 -3.86 -28.60 -4.62
CA ASN A 9 -2.46 -28.35 -4.98
C ASN A 9 -1.78 -27.02 -4.62
N TYR A 10 -2.41 -26.08 -3.93
CA TYR A 10 -1.67 -24.97 -3.32
C TYR A 10 -2.07 -24.75 -1.86
N GLN A 11 -1.18 -25.14 -0.95
CA GLN A 11 -1.22 -24.71 0.44
C GLN A 11 -0.85 -23.23 0.51
N TYR A 12 -1.84 -22.34 0.37
CA TYR A 12 -1.64 -20.95 0.75
C TYR A 12 -1.70 -20.86 2.27
N SER A 13 -0.54 -20.65 2.89
CA SER A 13 -0.49 -20.06 4.23
C SER A 13 -1.22 -18.71 4.17
N GLU A 14 -2.13 -18.44 5.12
CA GLU A 14 -2.84 -17.16 5.24
C GLU A 14 -1.88 -15.96 5.36
N PHE A 15 -0.62 -16.23 5.72
CA PHE A 15 0.46 -15.26 5.77
C PHE A 15 1.61 -15.71 4.85
N GLU A 16 2.09 -14.81 3.99
CA GLU A 16 3.27 -15.08 3.17
C GLU A 16 4.50 -15.37 4.06
N THR A 17 5.33 -16.32 3.61
CA THR A 17 6.65 -16.49 4.23
C THR A 17 7.49 -15.24 4.01
N LEU A 18 8.39 -14.96 4.96
CA LEU A 18 9.32 -13.84 4.85
C LEU A 18 10.09 -13.86 3.52
N GLU A 19 10.49 -15.05 3.07
CA GLU A 19 11.19 -15.23 1.79
C GLU A 19 10.35 -14.84 0.58
N SER A 20 9.08 -15.26 0.52
CA SER A 20 8.15 -14.89 -0.55
C SER A 20 7.91 -13.38 -0.58
N SER A 21 7.76 -12.75 0.59
CA SER A 21 7.60 -11.31 0.73
C SER A 21 8.83 -10.54 0.23
N ILE A 22 10.04 -11.01 0.59
CA ILE A 22 11.31 -10.43 0.13
C ILE A 22 11.46 -10.53 -1.39
N ILE A 23 11.14 -11.70 -1.97
CA ILE A 23 11.18 -11.90 -3.43
C ILE A 23 10.21 -10.94 -4.12
N ARG A 24 8.98 -10.83 -3.62
CA ARG A 24 8.00 -9.88 -4.17
C ARG A 24 8.53 -8.46 -4.10
N GLN A 25 9.02 -8.00 -2.95
CA GLN A 25 9.56 -6.65 -2.80
C GLN A 25 10.71 -6.38 -3.79
N ARG A 26 11.58 -7.35 -4.03
CA ARG A 26 12.65 -7.22 -5.04
C ARG A 26 12.14 -7.05 -6.46
N ASN A 27 11.01 -7.68 -6.79
CA ASN A 27 10.40 -7.57 -8.12
C ASN A 27 9.60 -6.27 -8.28
N CYS A 28 9.06 -5.76 -7.18
CA CYS A 28 8.16 -4.60 -7.15
C CYS A 28 8.90 -3.26 -7.05
N TYR A 29 9.96 -3.22 -6.24
CA TYR A 29 10.62 -1.96 -5.88
C TYR A 29 12.00 -1.82 -6.54
N GLU A 30 12.27 -0.60 -6.99
CA GLU A 30 13.64 -0.15 -7.25
C GLU A 30 14.47 -0.31 -5.96
N ARG A 31 15.72 -0.75 -6.11
CA ARG A 31 16.56 -1.07 -4.96
C ARG A 31 18.02 -0.74 -5.21
N LYS A 32 18.73 -0.43 -4.13
CA LYS A 32 20.16 -0.16 -4.11
C LYS A 32 20.84 -1.01 -3.03
N THR A 33 21.90 -1.70 -3.40
CA THR A 33 22.70 -2.49 -2.46
C THR A 33 23.64 -1.57 -1.68
N ILE A 34 23.61 -1.66 -0.35
CA ILE A 34 24.51 -0.96 0.56
C ILE A 34 25.70 -1.86 0.86
N LEU A 35 26.72 -1.83 -0.02
CA LEU A 35 27.82 -2.79 0.00
C LEU A 35 28.59 -2.88 1.32
N TRP A 36 28.72 -1.78 2.07
CA TRP A 36 29.50 -1.77 3.31
C TRP A 36 28.79 -2.44 4.50
N LEU A 37 27.49 -2.72 4.39
CA LEU A 37 26.75 -3.53 5.36
C LEU A 37 26.89 -5.03 5.09
N LYS A 38 27.49 -5.43 3.95
CA LYS A 38 27.72 -6.83 3.61
C LYS A 38 29.03 -7.32 4.24
N ASN A 39 28.95 -8.28 5.15
CA ASN A 39 30.09 -9.01 5.72
C ASN A 39 29.93 -10.53 5.49
N GLU A 40 30.96 -11.33 5.83
CA GLU A 40 30.91 -12.78 5.65
C GLU A 40 29.84 -13.46 6.52
N GLU A 41 29.58 -12.92 7.73
CA GLU A 41 28.56 -13.43 8.66
C GLU A 41 27.13 -13.27 8.14
N ASN A 42 26.85 -12.18 7.42
CA ASN A 42 25.50 -11.82 6.96
C ASN A 42 25.35 -11.95 5.43
N LYS A 43 26.27 -12.66 4.77
CA LYS A 43 26.29 -12.86 3.32
C LYS A 43 24.99 -13.45 2.78
N ALA A 44 24.37 -14.35 3.55
CA ALA A 44 23.08 -14.95 3.25
C ALA A 44 21.88 -13.99 3.48
N LYS A 45 22.02 -12.98 4.35
CA LYS A 45 20.98 -12.03 4.74
C LYS A 45 20.90 -10.81 3.81
N SER A 46 20.79 -11.10 2.51
CA SER A 46 20.83 -10.09 1.44
C SER A 46 19.78 -8.97 1.52
N TYR A 47 18.74 -9.14 2.32
CA TYR A 47 17.73 -8.13 2.59
C TYR A 47 18.22 -7.01 3.51
N GLU A 48 19.02 -7.31 4.53
CA GLU A 48 19.41 -6.37 5.60
C GLU A 48 20.34 -5.24 5.12
N TYR A 49 20.93 -5.38 3.93
CA TYR A 49 21.77 -4.36 3.29
C TYR A 49 21.21 -3.86 1.96
N THR A 50 19.90 -4.03 1.72
CA THR A 50 19.23 -3.50 0.54
C THR A 50 18.37 -2.30 0.93
N TYR A 51 18.63 -1.14 0.31
CA TYR A 51 17.72 -0.01 0.34
C TYR A 51 16.65 -0.19 -0.75
N PHE A 52 15.41 -0.43 -0.36
CA PHE A 52 14.27 -0.39 -1.27
C PHE A 52 13.80 1.06 -1.38
N THR A 53 13.67 1.56 -2.60
CA THR A 53 13.14 2.90 -2.86
C THR A 53 11.65 2.91 -2.47
N PRO A 54 11.27 3.60 -1.39
CA PRO A 54 9.87 3.70 -0.99
C PRO A 54 9.04 4.40 -2.07
N ILE A 55 7.78 3.99 -2.16
CA ILE A 55 6.74 4.58 -3.00
C ILE A 55 5.69 5.15 -2.06
N MET A 56 5.26 6.38 -2.30
CA MET A 56 4.19 7.01 -1.53
C MET A 56 3.19 7.72 -2.43
N THR A 57 2.04 8.02 -1.86
CA THR A 57 0.96 8.84 -2.41
C THR A 57 0.76 10.02 -1.48
N ILE A 58 0.40 11.18 -2.03
CA ILE A 58 0.06 12.36 -1.24
C ILE A 58 -0.96 13.19 -2.02
N MET A 59 -2.05 13.57 -1.36
CA MET A 59 -3.12 14.36 -1.97
C MET A 59 -2.84 15.85 -1.81
N ASN A 60 -3.42 16.67 -2.69
CA ASN A 60 -3.39 18.12 -2.55
C ASN A 60 -3.89 18.55 -1.15
N GLY A 61 -3.16 19.48 -0.52
CA GLY A 61 -3.45 20.00 0.82
C GLY A 61 -2.97 19.11 1.97
N VAL A 62 -2.34 17.96 1.68
CA VAL A 62 -1.81 17.04 2.69
C VAL A 62 -0.35 17.37 3.03
N VAL A 63 -0.06 17.27 4.32
CA VAL A 63 1.28 17.35 4.89
C VAL A 63 1.67 15.98 5.43
N ALA A 64 2.71 15.36 4.86
CA ALA A 64 3.24 14.08 5.29
C ALA A 64 4.45 14.29 6.20
N ASN A 65 4.38 13.71 7.39
CA ASN A 65 5.49 13.71 8.36
C ASN A 65 6.26 12.40 8.24
N LEU A 66 7.56 12.50 7.99
CA LEU A 66 8.46 11.35 7.87
C LEU A 66 9.66 11.56 8.81
N ASN A 67 10.39 10.47 9.04
CA ASN A 67 11.58 10.46 9.88
C ASN A 67 12.78 9.98 9.06
N ALA A 68 13.80 10.81 8.94
CA ALA A 68 15.05 10.48 8.28
C ALA A 68 16.05 9.90 9.28
N VAL A 69 16.63 8.75 8.93
CA VAL A 69 17.73 8.13 9.67
C VAL A 69 18.96 8.11 8.78
N ILE A 70 20.06 8.69 9.27
CA ILE A 70 21.32 8.80 8.54
C ILE A 70 22.29 7.76 9.10
N LYS A 71 23.01 7.06 8.22
CA LYS A 71 24.09 6.14 8.56
C LYS A 71 25.26 6.34 7.59
N PHE A 72 26.45 6.53 8.13
CA PHE A 72 27.69 6.59 7.38
C PHE A 72 28.41 5.24 7.44
N ASN A 73 29.23 4.99 6.42
CA ASN A 73 30.11 3.83 6.44
C ASN A 73 31.21 4.04 7.50
N PRO A 74 31.32 3.16 8.52
CA PRO A 74 32.32 3.29 9.57
C PRO A 74 33.76 3.17 9.05
N GLY A 75 33.97 2.46 7.94
CA GLY A 75 35.28 2.32 7.30
C GLY A 75 35.74 3.54 6.49
N LYS A 76 34.91 4.57 6.35
CA LYS A 76 35.29 5.85 5.73
C LYS A 76 35.34 6.93 6.79
N LYS A 77 36.47 7.63 6.90
CA LYS A 77 36.62 8.78 7.81
C LYS A 77 36.01 10.05 7.24
N ASP A 78 36.08 10.24 5.92
CA ASP A 78 35.48 11.39 5.26
C ASP A 78 33.96 11.36 5.37
N ARG A 79 33.40 12.52 5.71
CA ARG A 79 31.96 12.76 5.80
C ARG A 79 31.55 13.72 4.68
N PRO A 80 30.32 13.61 4.17
CA PRO A 80 29.86 14.58 3.18
C PRO A 80 29.81 15.97 3.79
N LYS A 81 30.04 16.99 2.99
CA LYS A 81 29.92 18.40 3.42
C LYS A 81 28.46 18.83 3.54
N MET A 82 27.55 18.15 2.84
CA MET A 82 26.14 18.50 2.85
C MET A 82 25.27 17.31 2.43
N ILE A 83 24.10 17.21 3.05
CA ILE A 83 23.04 16.28 2.65
C ILE A 83 21.81 17.11 2.28
N LYS A 84 21.37 17.06 1.02
CA LYS A 84 20.23 17.79 0.48
C LYS A 84 19.07 16.86 0.17
N LEU A 85 17.85 17.35 0.40
CA LEU A 85 16.62 16.78 -0.14
C LEU A 85 16.11 17.72 -1.21
N GLU A 86 15.90 17.19 -2.42
CA GLU A 86 15.44 17.99 -3.54
C GLU A 86 14.47 17.21 -4.43
N PHE A 87 13.47 17.91 -4.94
CA PHE A 87 12.63 17.39 -6.01
C PHE A 87 13.27 17.67 -7.38
N GLY A 88 12.81 16.94 -8.40
CA GLY A 88 13.18 17.23 -9.78
C GLY A 88 12.79 18.66 -10.19
N LYS A 89 13.50 19.23 -11.17
CA LYS A 89 13.34 20.64 -11.60
C LYS A 89 11.91 21.03 -12.01
N ASP A 90 11.13 20.06 -12.48
CA ASP A 90 9.76 20.29 -12.96
C ASP A 90 8.71 20.19 -11.84
N CYS A 91 9.13 19.90 -10.61
CA CYS A 91 8.24 19.76 -9.47
C CYS A 91 7.88 21.12 -8.86
N LYS A 92 6.60 21.50 -8.95
CA LYS A 92 6.09 22.79 -8.43
C LYS A 92 5.17 22.63 -7.23
N ASP A 93 4.50 21.50 -7.15
CA ASP A 93 3.39 21.27 -6.21
C ASP A 93 3.81 20.49 -4.96
N LEU A 94 5.10 20.17 -4.82
CA LEU A 94 5.67 19.49 -3.66
C LEU A 94 6.83 20.30 -3.10
N SER A 95 6.88 20.37 -1.78
CA SER A 95 8.00 20.95 -1.04
C SER A 95 8.42 20.07 0.12
N VAL A 96 9.68 20.18 0.52
CA VAL A 96 10.27 19.40 1.61
C VAL A 96 10.92 20.33 2.63
N SER A 97 10.74 20.04 3.91
CA SER A 97 11.36 20.78 5.01
C SER A 97 11.88 19.84 6.10
N PRO A 98 13.13 20.00 6.57
CA PRO A 98 14.15 20.87 5.99
C PRO A 98 14.65 20.33 4.63
N SER A 99 15.16 21.22 3.76
CA SER A 99 15.78 20.83 2.49
C SER A 99 17.24 20.37 2.64
N THR A 100 17.82 20.53 3.82
CA THR A 100 19.17 20.10 4.17
C THR A 100 19.17 19.39 5.51
N LEU A 101 19.86 18.26 5.61
CA LEU A 101 20.00 17.49 6.84
C LEU A 101 21.34 17.77 7.52
N PRO A 102 21.39 17.70 8.86
CA PRO A 102 22.65 17.74 9.59
C PRO A 102 23.52 16.51 9.26
N ILE A 103 24.83 16.69 9.31
CA ILE A 103 25.81 15.63 9.07
C ILE A 103 26.15 14.98 10.40
N LYS A 104 25.22 14.19 10.92
CA LYS A 104 25.40 13.43 12.16
C LYS A 104 24.63 12.11 12.11
N GLU A 105 25.18 11.10 12.75
CA GLU A 105 24.46 9.89 13.10
C GLU A 105 23.93 10.07 14.51
N ASP A 106 22.61 10.20 14.63
CA ASP A 106 21.92 10.23 15.91
C ASP A 106 20.94 9.07 15.97
N GLU A 107 20.70 8.56 17.18
CA GLU A 107 19.62 7.60 17.43
C GLU A 107 18.24 8.23 17.24
N ILE A 108 18.14 9.54 17.46
CA ILE A 108 16.90 10.30 17.28
C ILE A 108 16.73 10.62 15.79
N PRO A 109 15.67 10.10 15.14
CA PRO A 109 15.42 10.41 13.73
C PRO A 109 15.17 11.90 13.51
N ILE A 110 15.61 12.40 12.36
CA ILE A 110 15.40 13.80 11.98
C ILE A 110 14.01 13.92 11.35
N PRO A 111 13.10 14.74 11.91
CA PRO A 111 11.78 14.92 11.31
C PRO A 111 11.92 15.67 9.99
N ILE A 112 11.28 15.14 8.95
CA ILE A 112 11.13 15.79 7.65
C ILE A 112 9.65 15.86 7.31
N THR A 113 9.28 16.93 6.61
CA THR A 113 7.91 17.19 6.20
C THR A 113 7.86 17.33 4.70
N ILE A 114 6.95 16.62 4.04
CA ILE A 114 6.62 16.81 2.63
C ILE A 114 5.24 17.46 2.57
N THR A 115 5.14 18.61 1.92
CA THR A 115 3.87 19.31 1.71
C THR A 115 3.46 19.22 0.26
N CYS A 116 2.20 18.90 0.00
CA CYS A 116 1.60 18.91 -1.32
C CYS A 116 0.61 20.07 -1.45
N SER A 117 0.92 21.02 -2.34
CA SER A 117 0.13 22.24 -2.55
C SER A 117 -0.72 22.22 -3.82
N GLY A 118 -0.64 21.14 -4.61
CA GLY A 118 -1.34 21.04 -5.88
C GLY A 118 -1.45 19.61 -6.39
N GLU A 119 -2.06 19.49 -7.57
CA GLU A 119 -2.24 18.22 -8.26
C GLU A 119 -1.18 18.04 -9.36
N PHE A 120 -0.74 16.82 -9.59
CA PHE A 120 0.24 16.48 -10.61
C PHE A 120 -0.05 15.12 -11.25
N ASP A 121 0.15 15.05 -12.56
CA ASP A 121 -0.20 13.88 -13.38
C ASP A 121 0.97 12.95 -13.69
N LYS A 122 2.17 13.35 -13.30
CA LYS A 122 3.42 12.58 -13.52
C LYS A 122 4.09 12.27 -12.20
N GLU A 123 4.68 11.09 -12.11
CA GLU A 123 5.42 10.65 -10.93
C GLU A 123 6.50 11.68 -10.57
N GLN A 124 6.56 12.04 -9.29
CA GLN A 124 7.56 12.94 -8.73
C GLN A 124 8.57 12.12 -7.92
N VAL A 125 9.78 12.65 -7.78
CA VAL A 125 10.84 11.98 -7.03
C VAL A 125 11.49 12.97 -6.08
N LEU A 126 11.55 12.59 -4.80
CA LEU A 126 12.38 13.25 -3.80
C LEU A 126 13.73 12.53 -3.76
N LEU A 127 14.80 13.21 -4.18
CA LEU A 127 16.16 12.70 -4.12
C LEU A 127 16.85 13.19 -2.85
N VAL A 128 17.61 12.30 -2.23
CA VAL A 128 18.54 12.64 -1.16
C VAL A 128 19.95 12.54 -1.72
N LYS A 129 20.68 13.66 -1.69
CA LYS A 129 22.04 13.76 -2.23
C LYS A 129 23.03 14.13 -1.14
N ALA A 130 24.11 13.37 -1.05
CA ALA A 130 25.28 13.70 -0.24
C ALA A 130 26.39 14.18 -1.19
N ASP A 131 26.76 15.46 -1.12
CA ASP A 131 27.73 16.10 -2.05
C ASP A 131 27.46 15.74 -3.53
N GLU A 132 26.24 16.00 -3.99
CA GLU A 132 25.74 15.70 -5.35
C GLU A 132 25.57 14.21 -5.70
N LYS A 133 25.97 13.28 -4.82
CA LYS A 133 25.77 11.84 -5.04
C LYS A 133 24.48 11.36 -4.41
N GLU A 134 23.66 10.66 -5.19
CA GLU A 134 22.40 10.08 -4.72
C GLU A 134 22.63 9.00 -3.65
N CYS A 135 22.10 9.24 -2.45
CA CYS A 135 22.17 8.34 -1.30
C CYS A 135 20.80 7.88 -0.80
N GLY A 136 19.71 8.50 -1.27
CA GLY A 136 18.34 8.08 -0.97
C GLY A 136 17.36 8.59 -2.02
N LYS A 137 16.17 8.00 -2.08
CA LYS A 137 15.15 8.31 -3.08
C LYS A 137 13.77 7.92 -2.57
N ILE A 138 12.78 8.78 -2.71
CA ILE A 138 11.37 8.44 -2.52
C ILE A 138 10.63 8.73 -3.83
N ARG A 139 9.85 7.76 -4.31
CA ARG A 139 8.95 7.94 -5.46
C ARG A 139 7.58 8.36 -4.96
N ILE A 140 6.99 9.35 -5.60
CA ILE A 140 5.68 9.91 -5.25
C ILE A 140 4.78 9.77 -6.46
N LEU A 141 3.76 8.92 -6.34
CA LEU A 141 2.84 8.62 -7.43
C LEU A 141 1.97 9.84 -7.79
N PRO A 142 1.57 9.98 -9.07
CA PRO A 142 0.64 11.01 -9.51
C PRO A 142 -0.61 11.09 -8.64
N ASN A 143 -1.10 12.30 -8.40
CA ASN A 143 -2.31 12.53 -7.60
C ASN A 143 -3.37 13.35 -8.32
N GLY A 144 -3.19 13.71 -9.60
CA GLY A 144 -4.22 14.41 -10.37
C GLY A 144 -5.52 13.61 -10.46
N LYS A 145 -6.65 14.28 -10.68
CA LYS A 145 -8.01 13.68 -10.62
C LYS A 145 -8.17 12.36 -11.37
N GLN A 146 -7.52 12.21 -12.53
CA GLN A 146 -7.56 10.98 -13.33
C GLN A 146 -6.95 9.75 -12.65
N HIS A 147 -6.09 9.96 -11.64
CA HIS A 147 -5.47 8.92 -10.82
C HIS A 147 -6.23 8.68 -9.50
N GLN A 148 -7.23 9.52 -9.20
CA GLN A 148 -8.05 9.41 -8.01
C GLN A 148 -9.30 8.56 -8.28
N LYS A 149 -9.84 7.96 -7.23
CA LYS A 149 -11.12 7.25 -7.27
C LYS A 149 -12.11 7.90 -6.34
N GLU A 150 -13.28 8.23 -6.85
CA GLU A 150 -14.37 8.75 -6.04
C GLU A 150 -15.23 7.59 -5.55
N ILE A 151 -15.59 7.61 -4.28
CA ILE A 151 -16.56 6.66 -3.71
C ILE A 151 -17.63 7.41 -2.92
N LYS A 152 -18.81 6.81 -2.84
CA LYS A 152 -19.88 7.22 -1.93
C LYS A 152 -19.82 6.36 -0.68
N VAL A 153 -19.96 6.98 0.48
CA VAL A 153 -19.84 6.30 1.77
C VAL A 153 -21.08 6.58 2.59
N VAL A 154 -21.74 5.50 3.01
CA VAL A 154 -22.92 5.58 3.88
C VAL A 154 -22.62 4.83 5.17
N THR A 155 -22.83 5.50 6.29
CA THR A 155 -22.75 4.92 7.63
C THR A 155 -24.16 4.71 8.17
N ILE A 156 -24.44 3.51 8.68
CA ILE A 156 -25.77 3.12 9.16
C ILE A 156 -25.65 2.74 10.63
N LYS A 157 -26.50 3.32 11.51
CA LYS A 157 -26.62 2.85 12.88
C LYS A 157 -27.56 1.64 12.91
N VAL A 158 -27.10 0.53 13.47
CA VAL A 158 -27.89 -0.70 13.51
C VAL A 158 -28.48 -0.90 14.90
N ARG A 159 -29.80 -1.09 15.00
CA ARG A 159 -30.45 -1.56 16.22
C ARG A 159 -30.49 -3.09 16.21
N THR A 160 -30.04 -3.70 17.30
CA THR A 160 -30.04 -5.16 17.46
C THR A 160 -30.55 -5.59 18.81
N ARG A 161 -31.13 -6.79 18.87
CA ARG A 161 -31.50 -7.48 20.13
C ARG A 161 -30.74 -8.80 20.20
N LEU A 162 -29.48 -8.72 20.63
CA LEU A 162 -28.59 -9.89 20.67
C LEU A 162 -28.95 -10.89 21.79
N ASN A 163 -29.64 -10.43 22.84
CA ASN A 163 -30.12 -11.27 23.93
C ASN A 163 -31.63 -11.04 24.12
N GLU A 164 -32.42 -12.11 24.12
CA GLU A 164 -33.88 -12.06 24.32
C GLU A 164 -34.26 -11.36 25.64
N ASN A 165 -33.46 -11.58 26.68
CA ASN A 165 -33.65 -11.04 28.03
C ASN A 165 -33.14 -9.61 28.22
N ARG A 166 -32.63 -8.95 27.17
CA ARG A 166 -32.23 -7.53 27.21
C ARG A 166 -33.00 -6.77 26.14
N GLY A 167 -33.33 -5.51 26.44
CA GLY A 167 -33.92 -4.60 25.45
C GLY A 167 -33.01 -4.40 24.24
N SER A 168 -33.59 -3.93 23.13
CA SER A 168 -32.82 -3.62 21.92
C SER A 168 -31.80 -2.51 22.19
N LYS A 169 -30.67 -2.57 21.48
CA LYS A 169 -29.60 -1.56 21.58
C LYS A 169 -29.29 -1.00 20.20
N LEU A 170 -29.19 0.31 20.12
CA LEU A 170 -28.74 1.04 18.94
C LEU A 170 -27.21 1.20 18.98
N GLY A 171 -26.54 0.83 17.89
CA GLY A 171 -25.12 1.07 17.71
C GLY A 171 -24.77 2.56 17.74
N LYS A 172 -23.59 2.89 18.29
CA LYS A 172 -23.06 4.26 18.32
C LYS A 172 -21.88 4.35 17.36
N ILE A 173 -21.87 5.40 16.56
CA ILE A 173 -20.71 5.74 15.72
C ILE A 173 -19.65 6.35 16.63
N SER A 174 -18.41 5.88 16.50
CA SER A 174 -17.29 6.41 17.28
C SER A 174 -17.01 7.86 16.90
N THR A 175 -16.82 8.73 17.88
CA THR A 175 -16.39 10.11 17.67
C THR A 175 -15.08 10.13 16.86
N GLY A 176 -15.04 10.89 15.75
CA GLY A 176 -13.89 10.98 14.85
C GLY A 176 -13.65 9.75 13.97
N GLY A 177 -14.45 8.69 14.08
CA GLY A 177 -14.32 7.48 13.24
C GLY A 177 -14.50 7.76 11.74
N PRO A 178 -15.56 8.48 11.32
CA PRO A 178 -15.75 8.87 9.92
C PRO A 178 -14.61 9.71 9.34
N ASP A 179 -14.08 10.67 10.10
CA ASP A 179 -12.93 11.49 9.67
C ASP A 179 -11.67 10.65 9.51
N LEU A 180 -11.41 9.75 10.47
CA LEU A 180 -10.31 8.80 10.38
C LEU A 180 -10.43 7.93 9.12
N PHE A 181 -11.63 7.41 8.84
CA PHE A 181 -11.90 6.60 7.67
C PHE A 181 -11.63 7.35 6.36
N VAL A 182 -12.15 8.57 6.21
CA VAL A 182 -11.90 9.41 5.03
C VAL A 182 -10.41 9.76 4.90
N ASN A 183 -9.73 10.07 6.00
CA ASN A 183 -8.30 10.38 5.97
C ASN A 183 -7.45 9.16 5.60
N THR A 184 -7.84 7.97 6.02
CA THR A 184 -7.19 6.72 5.60
C THR A 184 -7.40 6.44 4.11
N LEU A 185 -8.58 6.73 3.55
CA LEU A 185 -8.87 6.58 2.12
C LEU A 185 -8.03 7.52 1.24
N LYS A 186 -7.74 8.74 1.71
CA LYS A 186 -6.88 9.69 0.98
C LYS A 186 -5.48 9.13 0.71
N GLN A 187 -4.96 8.26 1.59
CA GLN A 187 -3.68 7.57 1.35
C GLN A 187 -3.75 6.62 0.15
N ALA A 188 -4.94 6.15 -0.21
CA ALA A 188 -5.19 5.32 -1.38
C ALA A 188 -5.55 6.11 -2.64
N LEU A 189 -5.41 7.46 -2.64
CA LEU A 189 -5.95 8.35 -3.66
C LEU A 189 -7.47 8.18 -3.85
N ILE A 190 -8.19 7.80 -2.78
CA ILE A 190 -9.64 7.68 -2.78
C ILE A 190 -10.24 8.93 -2.12
N THR A 191 -11.21 9.53 -2.80
CA THR A 191 -11.96 10.70 -2.31
C THR A 191 -13.41 10.34 -2.04
N VAL A 192 -14.02 11.12 -1.15
CA VAL A 192 -15.44 11.00 -0.78
C VAL A 192 -16.05 12.39 -0.95
N PRO A 193 -16.37 12.81 -2.18
CA PRO A 193 -16.74 14.20 -2.49
C PRO A 193 -18.03 14.64 -1.79
N GLU A 194 -18.99 13.74 -1.65
CA GLU A 194 -20.28 13.97 -0.97
C GLU A 194 -20.16 13.88 0.56
N GLY A 195 -18.98 13.56 1.08
CA GLY A 195 -18.78 13.26 2.49
C GLY A 195 -19.38 11.91 2.90
N VAL A 196 -19.34 11.63 4.20
CA VAL A 196 -19.94 10.42 4.75
C VAL A 196 -21.41 10.72 5.05
N GLU A 197 -22.31 10.03 4.36
CA GLU A 197 -23.74 10.08 4.63
C GLU A 197 -24.08 9.23 5.86
N TYR A 198 -25.13 9.64 6.58
CA TYR A 198 -25.61 8.93 7.77
C TYR A 198 -27.07 8.55 7.60
N ILE A 199 -27.35 7.26 7.70
CA ILE A 199 -28.72 6.76 7.86
C ILE A 199 -29.03 6.69 9.35
N GLU A 200 -30.18 7.25 9.75
CA GLU A 200 -30.58 7.39 11.15
C GLU A 200 -30.58 6.05 11.88
N GLU A 201 -31.21 5.03 11.30
CA GLU A 201 -31.35 3.72 11.91
C GLU A 201 -31.71 2.63 10.88
N LEU A 202 -31.07 1.47 11.01
CA LEU A 202 -31.55 0.20 10.47
C LEU A 202 -31.98 -0.69 11.64
N ASP A 203 -33.29 -0.93 11.76
CA ASP A 203 -33.84 -1.74 12.84
C ASP A 203 -33.86 -3.23 12.49
N CYS A 204 -32.86 -3.97 12.97
CA CYS A 204 -32.80 -5.41 12.84
C CYS A 204 -33.60 -6.16 13.91
N THR A 205 -34.48 -5.47 14.65
CA THR A 205 -35.41 -6.09 15.61
C THR A 205 -36.83 -6.21 15.07
N ASP A 206 -37.11 -5.56 13.94
CA ASP A 206 -38.37 -5.70 13.22
C ASP A 206 -38.59 -7.16 12.76
N GLU A 207 -39.77 -7.71 13.04
CA GLU A 207 -40.08 -9.11 12.73
C GLU A 207 -40.18 -9.35 11.23
N GLU A 208 -40.68 -8.38 10.46
CA GLU A 208 -40.81 -8.49 9.01
C GLU A 208 -39.42 -8.53 8.35
N PHE A 209 -38.53 -7.61 8.72
CA PHE A 209 -37.12 -7.61 8.34
C PHE A 209 -36.40 -8.89 8.76
N THR A 210 -36.58 -9.31 10.02
CA THR A 210 -35.93 -10.51 10.57
C THR A 210 -36.39 -11.78 9.84
N ASN A 211 -37.68 -11.87 9.52
CA ASN A 211 -38.26 -13.00 8.79
C ASN A 211 -37.83 -12.99 7.32
N ALA A 212 -37.81 -11.84 6.66
CA ALA A 212 -37.26 -11.69 5.31
C ALA A 212 -35.78 -12.10 5.27
N TYR A 213 -34.97 -11.58 6.20
CA TYR A 213 -33.55 -11.93 6.35
C TYR A 213 -33.34 -13.42 6.62
N LYS A 214 -34.06 -14.03 7.57
CA LYS A 214 -33.97 -15.47 7.88
C LYS A 214 -34.35 -16.34 6.69
N ASN A 215 -35.38 -15.97 5.93
CA ASN A 215 -35.81 -16.72 4.75
C ASN A 215 -34.78 -16.65 3.63
N LEU A 216 -34.15 -15.49 3.42
CA LEU A 216 -33.03 -15.30 2.48
C LEU A 216 -31.76 -16.05 2.93
N PHE A 217 -31.43 -16.05 4.22
CA PHE A 217 -30.25 -16.71 4.79
C PHE A 217 -30.35 -18.24 4.74
N LYS A 218 -31.55 -18.79 4.96
CA LYS A 218 -31.81 -20.25 4.83
C LYS A 218 -31.59 -20.75 3.40
N GLN A 219 -31.67 -19.88 2.39
CA GLN A 219 -31.57 -20.26 0.99
C GLN A 219 -30.15 -20.20 0.42
N LYS A 220 -29.14 -19.62 1.10
CA LYS A 220 -27.70 -19.73 0.78
C LYS A 220 -26.86 -19.05 1.88
N ARG A 221 -25.66 -19.61 2.16
CA ARG A 221 -24.65 -19.15 3.15
C ARG A 221 -24.27 -17.67 2.96
N ARG A 222 -25.08 -16.74 3.45
CA ARG A 222 -24.95 -15.31 3.15
C ARG A 222 -24.99 -14.48 4.42
N ASN A 223 -23.89 -13.84 4.82
CA ASN A 223 -23.80 -13.02 6.03
C ASN A 223 -24.59 -11.68 5.89
N MET A 224 -24.65 -10.85 6.94
CA MET A 224 -25.37 -9.55 6.88
C MET A 224 -24.83 -8.61 5.79
N LEU A 225 -23.56 -8.76 5.41
CA LEU A 225 -22.97 -8.02 4.28
C LEU A 225 -23.46 -8.55 2.93
N ASP A 226 -23.90 -9.80 2.85
CA ASP A 226 -24.49 -10.38 1.64
C ASP A 226 -25.89 -9.86 1.33
N TYR A 227 -26.66 -9.44 2.35
CA TYR A 227 -27.92 -8.72 2.09
C TYR A 227 -27.67 -7.41 1.34
N SER A 228 -26.51 -6.78 1.56
CA SER A 228 -26.11 -5.59 0.81
C SER A 228 -25.81 -5.90 -0.66
N HIS A 229 -25.27 -7.09 -1.00
CA HIS A 229 -24.98 -7.50 -2.38
C HIS A 229 -26.23 -7.71 -3.25
N HIS A 230 -27.42 -7.86 -2.65
CA HIS A 230 -28.69 -7.97 -3.39
C HIS A 230 -29.19 -6.62 -3.95
N VAL A 231 -28.62 -5.51 -3.48
CA VAL A 231 -29.02 -4.15 -3.89
C VAL A 231 -28.41 -3.76 -5.25
N GLY A 232 -27.70 -4.66 -5.93
CA GLY A 232 -27.14 -4.41 -7.27
C GLY A 232 -26.02 -3.36 -7.29
N ILE A 233 -25.42 -3.07 -6.14
CA ILE A 233 -24.34 -2.10 -5.99
C ILE A 233 -23.04 -2.89 -5.77
N GLU A 234 -22.07 -2.71 -6.66
CA GLU A 234 -20.74 -3.27 -6.51
C GLU A 234 -20.06 -2.62 -5.29
N ARG A 235 -19.66 -3.44 -4.31
CA ARG A 235 -19.02 -2.96 -3.07
C ARG A 235 -17.73 -3.72 -2.85
N ASN A 236 -16.71 -3.00 -2.39
CA ASN A 236 -15.40 -3.54 -2.11
C ASN A 236 -15.06 -3.33 -0.62
N SER A 237 -14.48 -4.33 0.03
CA SER A 237 -13.93 -4.19 1.40
C SER A 237 -12.84 -3.10 1.42
N LEU A 238 -12.76 -2.27 2.46
CA LEU A 238 -11.71 -1.25 2.60
C LEU A 238 -10.30 -1.86 2.44
N PHE A 239 -10.07 -3.01 3.07
CA PHE A 239 -8.80 -3.74 2.95
C PHE A 239 -8.56 -4.22 1.52
N TYR A 240 -9.61 -4.71 0.86
CA TYR A 240 -9.54 -5.13 -0.55
C TYR A 240 -9.32 -3.93 -1.48
N LEU A 241 -9.97 -2.79 -1.26
CA LEU A 241 -9.77 -1.53 -2.01
C LEU A 241 -8.34 -1.02 -1.86
N GLN A 242 -7.84 -0.97 -0.62
CA GLN A 242 -6.46 -0.57 -0.36
C GLN A 242 -5.48 -1.51 -1.06
N TRP A 243 -5.68 -2.83 -0.95
CA TRP A 243 -4.80 -3.81 -1.60
C TRP A 243 -4.92 -3.78 -3.13
N MET A 244 -6.13 -3.66 -3.68
CA MET A 244 -6.41 -3.64 -5.12
C MET A 244 -6.09 -2.34 -5.83
N TYR A 245 -5.89 -1.22 -5.13
CA TYR A 245 -5.65 0.06 -5.80
C TYR A 245 -4.32 0.69 -5.40
N ILE A 246 -3.84 0.44 -4.19
CA ILE A 246 -2.48 0.82 -3.79
C ILE A 246 -1.47 -0.21 -4.32
N ASN A 247 -1.76 -1.51 -4.16
CA ASN A 247 -0.77 -2.53 -4.50
C ASN A 247 -0.69 -2.96 -5.96
N PRO A 248 -1.60 -2.73 -6.93
CA PRO A 248 -1.33 -3.14 -8.31
C PRO A 248 -0.10 -2.44 -8.87
N TYR A 249 0.07 -1.15 -8.59
CA TYR A 249 1.27 -0.39 -8.98
C TYR A 249 2.55 -0.87 -8.29
N ILE A 250 2.41 -1.58 -7.15
CA ILE A 250 3.50 -2.26 -6.47
C ILE A 250 3.70 -3.67 -7.07
N VAL A 251 2.64 -4.46 -7.24
CA VAL A 251 2.59 -5.90 -7.57
C VAL A 251 2.81 -6.17 -9.05
N SER A 252 2.38 -5.29 -9.96
CA SER A 252 2.48 -5.54 -11.41
C SER A 252 3.89 -5.41 -11.98
N GLY A 253 4.87 -4.91 -11.19
CA GLY A 253 6.13 -4.48 -11.75
C GLY A 253 5.92 -3.40 -12.84
N LYS A 254 7.00 -2.94 -13.47
CA LYS A 254 6.90 -1.98 -14.58
C LYS A 254 5.97 -2.50 -15.68
N PRO A 255 5.14 -1.65 -16.31
CA PRO A 255 4.43 -2.04 -17.52
C PRO A 255 5.41 -2.51 -18.60
N GLU A 256 5.08 -3.61 -19.28
CA GLU A 256 5.89 -4.23 -20.34
C GLU A 256 6.22 -3.28 -21.52
N SER A 257 5.53 -2.13 -21.62
CA SER A 257 5.73 -1.13 -22.66
C SER A 257 7.10 -0.45 -22.65
N ASP A 258 7.85 -0.53 -21.54
CA ASP A 258 9.15 0.15 -21.41
C ASP A 258 10.36 -0.75 -21.70
N THR A 259 10.16 -2.04 -21.95
CA THR A 259 11.23 -2.94 -22.42
C THR A 259 11.32 -2.88 -23.94
N LYS A 260 12.07 -1.90 -24.44
CA LYS A 260 12.53 -1.86 -25.84
C LYS A 260 13.02 -3.24 -26.30
N ARG A 261 12.43 -3.71 -27.39
CA ARG A 261 12.93 -4.77 -28.29
C ARG A 261 14.47 -4.74 -28.34
N ARG A 262 15.12 -5.71 -27.70
CA ARG A 262 16.41 -6.22 -28.16
C ARG A 262 16.15 -7.62 -28.69
N GLY A 263 16.34 -7.77 -29.99
CA GLY A 263 16.04 -8.97 -30.74
C GLY A 263 16.76 -10.20 -30.21
N LYS A 264 16.09 -11.33 -30.38
CA LYS A 264 16.69 -12.67 -30.48
C LYS A 264 15.98 -13.40 -31.61
N GLU A 265 16.29 -12.98 -32.83
CA GLU A 265 16.60 -13.99 -33.85
C GLU A 265 17.98 -14.56 -33.49
N GLU A 266 18.17 -15.86 -33.77
CA GLU A 266 19.33 -16.70 -33.42
C GLU A 266 19.38 -17.08 -31.92
N VAL A 267 19.21 -18.34 -31.51
CA VAL A 267 19.90 -19.54 -31.99
C VAL A 267 18.96 -20.76 -31.87
N LEU A 268 18.45 -21.23 -33.00
CA LEU A 268 18.18 -22.65 -33.23
C LEU A 268 19.48 -23.27 -33.72
N LYS A 269 20.03 -24.27 -32.99
CA LYS A 269 20.80 -25.40 -33.54
C LYS A 269 21.22 -26.40 -32.43
N TYR A 270 20.57 -27.56 -32.48
CA TYR A 270 21.03 -28.94 -32.17
C TYR A 270 21.82 -29.27 -30.89
N LYS A 271 21.32 -30.26 -30.13
CA LYS A 271 21.84 -31.65 -30.17
C LYS A 271 20.89 -32.65 -29.50
N SER A 272 20.45 -33.62 -30.29
CA SER A 272 19.97 -34.95 -29.91
C SER A 272 21.10 -35.81 -29.33
N VAL A 273 20.84 -36.62 -28.30
CA VAL A 273 21.31 -38.00 -27.99
C VAL A 273 20.60 -38.37 -26.66
N GLY A 274 19.99 -39.51 -26.38
CA GLY A 274 19.83 -40.81 -27.02
C GLY A 274 19.15 -41.76 -26.01
N LYS A 275 18.40 -42.74 -26.53
CA LYS A 275 17.80 -43.85 -25.77
C LYS A 275 18.87 -44.62 -24.98
N LYS A 276 18.48 -45.18 -23.83
CA LYS A 276 19.06 -46.42 -23.29
C LYS A 276 17.92 -47.42 -23.08
N GLU A 277 17.90 -48.45 -23.91
CA GLU A 277 17.37 -49.76 -23.57
C GLU A 277 18.59 -50.61 -23.21
N GLU A 278 18.61 -51.12 -21.99
CA GLU A 278 18.93 -52.49 -21.59
C GLU A 278 18.45 -52.67 -20.14
#